data_AF-A0A2K4ZHJ1-F1
#
_entry.id   AF-A0A2K4ZHJ1-F1
#
_cell.length_a   1.000
_cell.length_b   1.000
_cell.length_c   1.000
_cell.angle_alpha   90.00
_cell.angle_beta   90.00
_cell.angle_gamma   90.00
#
_symmetry.space_group_name_H-M   'P 1'
#
loop_
_entity.id
_entity.type
_entity.pdbx_description
1 polymer ?
#
loop_
_entity_poly.entity_id
_entity_poly.type
_entity_poly.pdbx_seq_one_letter_code
_entity_poly.pdbx_strand_id
1 'polypeptide(L)'
;MKSQQYTLEEIFQKKLLLLIPFYIFSHETQFSEYEKNKTKLRLLQEEYEIIKSKLEEFLNRGIISEYTRCTIMDMSNKVLEHIAIKYNSVREGVSAVMGGKVLEYEAKTIKREGIREGIRQGLEQGLEQGIIGTVSILRNLGVPAQTILVKIQEQYHLSPEAAQAYL
;
A
#
# COMPACT_ATOMS: atom_id res chain seq x y z
N MET A 1 2.69 -25.86 0.68
CA MET A 1 1.54 -25.03 0.27
C MET A 1 1.59 -24.93 -1.26
N LYS A 2 0.65 -25.51 -2.01
CA LYS A 2 0.61 -25.35 -3.47
C LYS A 2 0.00 -23.98 -3.78
N SER A 3 0.81 -22.92 -3.67
CA SER A 3 0.42 -21.61 -4.19
C SER A 3 0.33 -21.70 -5.71
N GLN A 4 -0.70 -21.10 -6.32
CA GLN A 4 -0.65 -20.81 -7.75
C GLN A 4 0.67 -20.09 -8.04
N GLN A 5 1.45 -20.62 -8.98
CA GLN A 5 2.64 -19.95 -9.49
C GLN A 5 2.14 -18.85 -10.41
N TYR A 6 1.95 -17.66 -9.84
CA TYR A 6 1.70 -16.47 -10.63
C TYR A 6 3.00 -16.08 -11.33
N THR A 7 2.89 -15.82 -12.63
CA THR A 7 3.97 -15.14 -13.36
C THR A 7 4.07 -13.69 -12.92
N LEU A 8 5.24 -13.08 -13.13
CA LEU A 8 5.45 -11.68 -12.78
C LEU A 8 4.46 -10.77 -13.53
N GLU A 9 4.16 -11.09 -14.78
CA GLU A 9 3.16 -10.39 -15.60
C GLU A 9 1.77 -10.41 -14.96
N GLU A 10 1.31 -11.58 -14.52
CA GLU A 10 0.00 -11.74 -13.89
C GLU A 10 -0.11 -10.97 -12.58
N ILE A 11 0.98 -10.94 -11.80
CA ILE A 11 1.04 -10.19 -10.53
C ILE A 11 0.75 -8.71 -10.78
N PHE A 12 1.40 -8.10 -11.77
CA PHE A 12 1.18 -6.69 -12.09
C PHE A 12 -0.17 -6.44 -12.77
N GLN A 13 -0.61 -7.30 -13.70
CA GLN A 13 -1.89 -7.16 -14.39
C GLN A 13 -3.07 -7.23 -13.42
N LYS A 14 -3.05 -8.18 -12.48
CA LYS A 14 -4.10 -8.37 -11.48
C LYS A 14 -3.91 -7.49 -10.23
N LYS A 15 -2.89 -6.62 -10.21
CA LYS A 15 -2.51 -5.77 -9.06
C LYS A 15 -2.29 -6.55 -7.76
N LEU A 16 -1.81 -7.79 -7.86
CA LEU A 16 -1.53 -8.67 -6.73
C LEU A 16 -0.14 -8.41 -6.15
N LEU A 17 0.25 -7.14 -5.98
CA LEU A 17 1.64 -6.73 -5.71
C LEU A 17 2.23 -7.31 -4.41
N LEU A 18 1.37 -7.65 -3.44
CA LEU A 18 1.78 -8.36 -2.21
C LEU A 18 2.33 -9.76 -2.47
N LEU A 19 2.14 -10.30 -3.68
CA LEU A 19 2.70 -11.58 -4.10
C LEU A 19 4.15 -11.47 -4.61
N ILE A 20 4.69 -10.26 -4.82
CA ILE A 20 6.07 -10.07 -5.32
C ILE A 20 7.11 -10.74 -4.40
N PRO A 21 7.06 -10.58 -3.06
CA PRO A 21 7.99 -11.30 -2.18
C PRO A 21 7.85 -12.84 -2.27
N PHE A 22 6.63 -13.34 -2.53
CA PHE A 22 6.38 -14.78 -2.70
C PHE A 22 6.88 -15.30 -4.05
N TYR A 23 6.79 -14.47 -5.09
CA TYR A 23 7.37 -14.77 -6.39
C TYR A 23 8.88 -14.95 -6.29
N ILE A 24 9.56 -14.10 -5.52
CA ILE A 24 11.00 -14.19 -5.25
C ILE A 24 11.42 -15.54 -4.67
N PHE A 25 10.59 -16.14 -3.78
CA PHE A 25 10.87 -17.47 -3.23
C PHE A 25 11.01 -18.55 -4.31
N SER A 26 10.37 -18.39 -5.48
CA SER A 26 10.47 -19.38 -6.56
C SER A 26 11.89 -19.56 -7.08
N HIS A 27 12.74 -18.53 -6.96
CA HIS A 27 14.13 -18.57 -7.40
C HIS A 27 15.07 -19.31 -6.43
N GLU A 28 14.64 -19.60 -5.20
CA GLU A 28 15.49 -20.19 -4.14
C GLU A 28 16.19 -21.48 -4.62
N THR A 29 15.46 -22.32 -5.35
CA THR A 29 15.98 -23.60 -5.87
C THR A 29 17.13 -23.44 -6.86
N GLN A 30 17.24 -22.28 -7.52
CA GLN A 30 18.23 -21.99 -8.56
C GLN A 30 19.41 -21.15 -8.07
N PHE A 31 19.42 -20.71 -6.81
CA PHE A 31 20.47 -19.85 -6.26
C PHE A 31 21.87 -20.44 -6.35
N SER A 32 22.00 -21.76 -6.18
CA SER A 32 23.29 -22.45 -6.34
C SER A 32 23.86 -22.33 -7.75
N GLU A 33 23.01 -22.16 -8.77
CA GLU A 33 23.42 -21.92 -10.14
C GLU A 33 23.76 -20.45 -10.36
N TYR A 34 22.98 -19.52 -9.82
CA TYR A 34 23.24 -18.08 -9.91
C TYR A 34 24.58 -17.70 -9.28
N GLU A 35 24.91 -18.31 -8.15
CA GLU A 35 26.18 -18.07 -7.45
C GLU A 35 27.41 -18.44 -8.31
N LYS A 36 27.27 -19.45 -9.18
CA LYS A 36 28.38 -19.94 -10.03
C LYS A 36 28.34 -19.37 -11.45
N ASN A 37 27.19 -18.88 -11.91
CA ASN A 37 26.96 -18.44 -13.28
C ASN A 37 26.54 -16.97 -13.33
N LYS A 38 27.49 -16.10 -13.68
CA LYS A 38 27.27 -14.66 -13.81
C LYS A 38 26.16 -14.29 -14.80
N THR A 39 25.99 -15.04 -15.88
CA THR A 39 24.93 -14.77 -16.86
C THR A 39 23.55 -15.02 -16.27
N LYS A 40 23.38 -16.13 -15.54
CA LYS A 40 22.10 -16.42 -14.87
C LYS A 40 21.82 -15.44 -13.72
N LEU A 41 22.85 -15.06 -12.95
CA LEU A 41 22.73 -14.01 -11.95
C LEU A 41 22.28 -12.67 -12.56
N ARG A 42 22.80 -12.33 -13.74
CA ARG A 42 22.39 -11.11 -14.44
C ARG A 42 20.93 -11.12 -14.87
N LEU A 43 20.42 -12.26 -15.34
CA LEU A 43 18.98 -12.41 -15.64
C LEU A 43 18.11 -12.17 -14.40
N LEU A 44 18.53 -12.70 -13.24
CA LEU A 44 17.85 -12.43 -11.97
C LEU A 44 17.89 -10.93 -11.64
N GLN A 45 19.02 -10.26 -11.80
CA GLN A 45 19.13 -8.82 -11.56
C GLN A 45 18.22 -8.00 -12.49
N GLU A 46 18.14 -8.36 -13.77
CA GLU A 46 17.27 -7.71 -14.75
C GLU A 46 15.79 -7.86 -14.37
N GLU A 47 15.40 -9.03 -13.88
CA GLU A 47 14.05 -9.29 -13.38
C GLU A 47 13.68 -8.41 -12.17
N TYR A 48 14.61 -8.25 -11.22
CA TYR A 48 14.40 -7.33 -10.09
C TYR A 48 14.34 -5.86 -10.53
N GLU A 49 15.09 -5.47 -11.57
CA GLU A 49 14.99 -4.11 -12.12
C GLU A 49 13.63 -3.89 -12.80
N ILE A 50 13.06 -4.91 -13.45
CA ILE A 50 11.70 -4.88 -13.99
C ILE A 50 10.68 -4.69 -12.87
N ILE A 51 10.80 -5.44 -11.77
CA ILE A 51 9.94 -5.29 -10.59
C ILE A 51 9.96 -3.85 -10.08
N LYS A 52 11.17 -3.33 -9.83
CA LYS A 52 11.38 -1.97 -9.34
C LYS A 52 10.80 -0.92 -10.29
N SER A 53 11.07 -1.05 -11.59
CA SER A 53 10.59 -0.11 -12.62
C SER A 53 9.06 -0.10 -12.71
N LYS A 54 8.41 -1.26 -12.65
CA LYS A 54 6.94 -1.34 -12.65
C LYS A 54 6.31 -0.77 -11.38
N LEU A 55 6.93 -0.97 -10.21
CA LEU A 55 6.49 -0.33 -8.97
C LEU A 55 6.64 1.20 -9.04
N GLU A 56 7.71 1.71 -9.65
CA GLU A 56 7.88 3.15 -9.91
C GLU A 56 6.84 3.69 -10.90
N GLU A 57 6.51 2.94 -11.95
CA GLU A 57 5.42 3.31 -12.87
C GLU A 57 4.08 3.41 -12.13
N PHE A 58 3.76 2.43 -11.28
CA PHE A 58 2.51 2.42 -10.52
C PHE A 58 2.44 3.58 -9.52
N LEU A 59 3.56 3.91 -8.88
CA LEU A 59 3.66 5.10 -8.02
C LEU A 59 3.42 6.38 -8.82
N ASN A 60 4.11 6.55 -9.95
CA ASN A 60 4.00 7.74 -10.80
C ASN A 60 2.58 7.93 -11.36
N ARG A 61 1.85 6.83 -11.60
CA ARG A 61 0.45 6.83 -12.03
C ARG A 61 -0.55 7.02 -10.88
N GLY A 62 -0.09 7.09 -9.63
CA GLY A 62 -0.95 7.18 -8.45
C GLY A 62 -1.76 5.92 -8.15
N ILE A 63 -1.37 4.77 -8.72
CA ILE A 63 -2.02 3.47 -8.48
C ILE A 63 -1.68 2.95 -7.08
N ILE A 64 -0.45 3.23 -6.62
CA ILE A 64 0.03 2.89 -5.28
C ILE A 64 0.67 4.11 -4.63
N SER A 65 0.72 4.13 -3.29
CA SER A 65 1.43 5.16 -2.54
C SER A 65 2.93 4.87 -2.45
N GLU A 66 3.70 5.88 -2.04
CA GLU A 66 5.12 5.71 -1.73
C GLU A 66 5.30 4.63 -0.64
N TYR A 67 4.42 4.64 0.37
CA TYR A 67 4.43 3.64 1.43
C TYR A 67 4.30 2.21 0.88
N THR A 68 3.35 1.97 -0.02
CA THR A 68 3.14 0.65 -0.63
C THR A 68 4.35 0.21 -1.46
N ARG A 69 4.92 1.11 -2.28
CA ARG A 69 6.14 0.85 -3.05
C ARG A 69 7.30 0.43 -2.14
N CYS A 70 7.64 1.27 -1.15
CA CYS A 70 8.73 0.99 -0.21
C CYS A 70 8.49 -0.33 0.54
N THR A 71 7.27 -0.56 1.02
CA THR A 71 6.92 -1.79 1.74
C THR A 71 7.16 -3.04 0.89
N ILE A 72 6.75 -3.04 -0.39
CA ILE A 72 6.96 -4.18 -1.29
C ILE A 72 8.45 -4.38 -1.55
N MET A 73 9.22 -3.31 -1.79
CA MET A 73 10.66 -3.38 -2.01
C MET A 73 11.39 -3.92 -0.78
N ASP A 74 11.05 -3.43 0.41
CA ASP A 74 11.66 -3.83 1.67
C ASP A 74 11.35 -5.29 2.01
N MET A 75 10.09 -5.73 1.85
CA MET A 75 9.73 -7.14 2.05
C MET A 75 10.47 -8.05 1.05
N SER A 76 10.56 -7.63 -0.21
CA SER A 76 11.26 -8.36 -1.27
C SER A 76 12.75 -8.51 -0.96
N ASN A 77 13.39 -7.43 -0.52
CA ASN A 77 14.78 -7.44 -0.04
C ASN A 77 14.94 -8.35 1.18
N LYS A 78 14.02 -8.26 2.13
CA LYS A 78 14.12 -9.06 3.35
C LYS A 78 13.99 -10.54 3.09
N VAL A 79 13.06 -10.94 2.22
CA VAL A 79 12.93 -12.32 1.76
C VAL A 79 14.26 -12.77 1.15
N LEU A 80 14.78 -12.03 0.17
CA LEU A 80 16.04 -12.35 -0.49
C LEU A 80 17.19 -12.52 0.51
N GLU A 81 17.38 -11.58 1.45
CA GLU A 81 18.43 -11.67 2.48
C GLU A 81 18.39 -12.99 3.24
N HIS A 82 17.17 -13.46 3.56
CA HIS A 82 16.97 -14.72 4.29
C HIS A 82 17.23 -15.95 3.42
N ILE A 83 16.68 -16.01 2.21
CA ILE A 83 16.83 -17.20 1.35
C ILE A 83 18.20 -17.28 0.68
N ALA A 84 18.89 -16.15 0.49
CA ALA A 84 20.22 -16.07 -0.12
C ALA A 84 21.38 -16.08 0.89
N ILE A 85 21.16 -16.46 2.15
CA ILE A 85 22.15 -16.31 3.23
C ILE A 85 23.50 -17.01 2.95
N LYS A 86 23.50 -18.08 2.13
CA LYS A 86 24.70 -18.84 1.72
C LYS A 86 25.25 -18.42 0.35
N TYR A 87 24.62 -17.47 -0.32
CA TYR A 87 24.86 -17.09 -1.71
C TYR A 87 25.20 -15.60 -1.77
N ASN A 88 26.46 -15.27 -1.47
CA ASN A 88 26.90 -13.87 -1.35
C ASN A 88 26.75 -13.11 -2.66
N SER A 89 27.10 -13.73 -3.80
CA SER A 89 27.01 -13.09 -5.12
C SER A 89 25.56 -12.79 -5.48
N VAL A 90 24.64 -13.71 -5.17
CA VAL A 90 23.18 -13.48 -5.34
C VAL A 90 22.71 -12.33 -4.46
N ARG A 91 23.07 -12.34 -3.17
CA ARG A 91 22.65 -11.30 -2.22
C ARG A 91 23.16 -9.92 -2.64
N GLU A 92 24.44 -9.80 -2.94
CA GLU A 92 25.05 -8.53 -3.36
C GLU A 92 24.50 -8.05 -4.70
N GLY A 93 24.37 -8.96 -5.66
CA GLY A 93 23.91 -8.63 -7.00
C GLY A 93 22.49 -8.05 -7.01
N VAL A 94 21.57 -8.65 -6.25
CA VAL A 94 20.18 -8.19 -6.21
C VAL A 94 19.99 -7.03 -5.22
N SER A 95 20.72 -6.99 -4.11
CA SER A 95 20.69 -5.85 -3.18
C SER A 95 21.11 -4.55 -3.86
N ALA A 96 22.06 -4.59 -4.79
CA ALA A 96 22.47 -3.44 -5.60
C ALA A 96 21.33 -2.87 -6.48
N VAL A 97 20.42 -3.73 -6.96
CA VAL A 97 19.26 -3.32 -7.78
C VAL A 97 18.19 -2.63 -6.94
N MET A 98 17.93 -3.20 -5.75
CA MET A 98 16.79 -2.85 -4.91
C MET A 98 17.08 -1.82 -3.81
N GLY A 99 18.34 -1.63 -3.40
CA GLY A 99 18.72 -0.80 -2.24
C GLY A 99 19.31 0.59 -2.55
N GLY A 100 19.34 1.00 -3.82
CA GLY A 100 20.14 2.16 -4.27
C GLY A 100 19.53 3.57 -4.12
N LYS A 101 18.41 3.76 -3.39
CA LYS A 101 17.69 5.06 -3.37
C LYS A 101 17.78 5.79 -2.02
N VAL A 102 17.69 7.12 -2.06
CA VAL A 102 17.74 8.00 -0.87
C VAL A 102 16.44 7.87 -0.07
N LEU A 103 16.49 7.11 1.04
CA LEU A 103 15.35 6.84 1.93
C LEU A 103 14.71 8.09 2.55
N GLU A 104 15.47 9.18 2.72
CA GLU A 104 14.99 10.39 3.38
C GLU A 104 13.82 11.05 2.63
N TYR A 105 13.84 11.01 1.30
CA TYR A 105 12.78 11.61 0.49
C TYR A 105 11.49 10.79 0.57
N GLU A 106 11.60 9.47 0.45
CA GLU A 106 10.48 8.53 0.54
C GLU A 106 9.79 8.64 1.91
N ALA A 107 10.57 8.68 2.99
CA ALA A 107 10.04 8.85 4.35
C ALA A 107 9.29 10.18 4.54
N LYS A 108 9.79 11.29 3.95
CA LYS A 108 9.09 12.58 3.97
C LYS A 108 7.77 12.53 3.21
N THR A 109 7.74 11.88 2.05
CA THR A 109 6.52 11.69 1.25
C THR A 109 5.48 10.90 2.04
N ILE A 110 5.87 9.76 2.61
CA ILE A 110 5.00 8.91 3.44
C ILE A 110 4.44 9.71 4.62
N LYS A 111 5.28 10.48 5.33
CA LYS A 111 4.81 11.33 6.44
C LYS A 111 3.77 12.36 5.99
N ARG A 112 4.00 13.02 4.86
CA ARG A 112 3.06 14.03 4.32
C ARG A 112 1.74 13.41 3.88
N GLU A 113 1.78 12.22 3.28
CA GLU A 113 0.57 11.44 2.94
C GLU A 113 -0.19 11.06 4.21
N GLY A 114 0.48 10.53 5.21
CA GLY A 114 -0.12 10.17 6.49
C GLY A 114 -0.77 11.34 7.21
N ILE A 115 -0.12 12.53 7.23
CA ILE A 115 -0.72 13.75 7.81
C ILE A 115 -1.99 14.16 7.05
N ARG A 116 -1.96 14.16 5.71
CA ARG A 116 -3.12 14.52 4.89
C ARG A 116 -4.29 13.58 5.14
N GLU A 117 -4.03 12.28 5.16
CA GLU A 117 -5.05 11.27 5.42
C GLU A 117 -5.60 11.39 6.84
N GLY A 118 -4.74 11.60 7.84
CA GLY A 118 -5.16 11.82 9.22
C GLY A 118 -6.04 13.08 9.40
N ILE A 119 -5.70 14.19 8.72
CA ILE A 119 -6.53 15.40 8.73
C ILE A 119 -7.89 15.10 8.08
N ARG A 120 -7.91 14.41 6.93
CA ARG A 120 -9.15 14.06 6.23
C ARG A 120 -10.07 13.21 7.13
N GLN A 121 -9.52 12.15 7.72
CA GLN A 121 -10.25 11.28 8.65
C GLN A 121 -10.72 12.04 9.88
N GLY A 122 -9.88 12.91 10.45
CA GLY A 122 -10.24 13.72 11.61
C GLY A 122 -11.36 14.71 11.32
N LEU A 123 -11.37 15.33 10.13
CA LEU A 123 -12.47 16.20 9.71
C LEU A 123 -13.77 15.41 9.51
N GLU A 124 -13.70 14.23 8.89
CA GLU A 124 -14.84 13.34 8.67
C GLU A 124 -15.45 12.88 10.00
N GLN A 125 -14.61 12.38 10.92
CA GLN A 125 -15.02 11.97 12.27
C GLN A 125 -15.53 13.15 13.10
N GLY A 126 -14.88 14.31 13.02
CA GLY A 126 -15.30 15.52 13.74
C GLY A 126 -16.65 16.03 13.27
N LEU A 127 -16.91 15.98 11.96
CA LEU A 127 -18.21 16.30 11.39
C LEU A 127 -19.28 15.34 11.89
N GLU A 128 -19.01 14.03 11.83
CA GLU A 128 -19.91 12.98 12.31
C GLU A 128 -20.28 13.19 13.79
N GLN A 129 -19.28 13.37 14.65
CA GLN A 129 -19.49 13.63 16.08
C GLN A 129 -20.25 14.94 16.34
N GLY A 130 -19.99 15.99 15.56
CA GLY A 130 -20.70 17.26 15.64
C GLY A 130 -22.19 17.12 15.31
N ILE A 131 -22.52 16.35 14.27
CA ILE A 131 -23.91 16.04 13.90
C ILE A 131 -24.59 15.26 15.03
N ILE A 132 -23.98 14.17 15.49
CA ILE A 132 -24.51 13.33 16.58
C ILE A 132 -24.77 14.16 17.85
N GLY A 133 -23.80 14.98 18.25
CA GLY A 133 -23.92 15.85 19.42
C GLY A 133 -25.07 16.84 19.28
N THR A 134 -25.20 17.47 18.10
CA THR A 134 -26.29 18.42 17.82
C THR A 134 -27.66 17.74 17.83
N VAL A 135 -27.80 16.57 17.20
CA VAL A 135 -29.04 15.80 17.20
C VAL A 135 -29.44 15.43 18.63
N SER A 136 -28.49 14.96 19.45
CA SER A 136 -28.73 14.62 20.86
C SER A 136 -29.28 15.82 21.65
N ILE A 137 -28.67 17.00 21.48
CA ILE A 137 -29.13 18.24 22.12
C ILE A 137 -30.55 18.60 21.66
N LEU A 138 -30.82 18.58 20.35
CA LEU A 138 -32.14 18.94 19.80
C LEU A 138 -33.23 17.97 20.28
N ARG A 139 -32.93 16.68 20.40
CA ARG A 139 -33.84 15.69 20.98
C ARG A 139 -34.15 15.97 22.44
N ASN A 140 -33.14 16.28 23.23
CA ASN A 140 -33.33 16.63 24.64
C ASN A 140 -34.15 17.91 24.83
N LEU A 141 -34.10 18.83 23.86
CA LEU A 141 -34.93 20.03 23.81
C LEU A 141 -36.35 19.77 23.27
N GLY A 142 -36.70 18.51 22.96
CA GLY A 142 -38.03 18.14 22.47
C GLY A 142 -38.29 18.49 21.02
N VAL A 143 -37.26 18.77 20.21
CA VAL A 143 -37.43 19.06 18.79
C VAL A 143 -37.84 17.76 18.05
N PRO A 144 -38.91 17.78 17.23
CA PRO A 144 -39.36 16.59 16.51
C PRO A 144 -38.28 16.03 15.58
N ALA A 145 -38.17 14.69 15.52
CA ALA A 145 -37.16 14.00 14.72
C ALA A 145 -37.21 14.38 13.23
N GLN A 146 -38.41 14.57 12.66
CA GLN A 146 -38.59 15.03 11.27
C GLN A 146 -38.00 16.43 11.05
N THR A 147 -38.13 17.34 12.01
CA THR A 147 -37.55 18.69 11.92
C THR A 147 -36.02 18.61 11.96
N ILE A 148 -35.47 17.76 12.84
CA ILE A 148 -34.03 17.53 12.92
C ILE A 148 -33.51 16.95 11.60
N LEU A 149 -34.20 15.93 11.05
CA LEU A 149 -33.86 15.29 9.77
C LEU A 149 -33.70 16.32 8.64
N VAL A 150 -34.71 17.18 8.45
CA VAL A 150 -34.69 18.20 7.39
C VAL A 150 -33.52 19.15 7.59
N LYS A 151 -33.27 19.59 8.83
CA LYS A 151 -32.21 20.55 9.14
C LYS A 151 -30.81 19.99 8.91
N ILE A 152 -30.55 18.73 9.26
CA ILE A 152 -29.24 18.10 9.00
C ILE A 152 -29.03 17.81 7.51
N GLN A 153 -30.07 17.45 6.76
CA GLN A 153 -29.99 17.30 5.29
C GLN A 153 -29.63 18.62 4.61
N GLU A 154 -30.32 19.71 4.98
CA GLU A 154 -30.06 21.05 4.44
C GLU A 154 -28.65 21.55 4.77
N GLN A 155 -28.23 21.43 6.04
CA GLN A 155 -26.97 21.99 6.53
C GLN A 155 -25.73 21.24 6.02
N TYR A 156 -25.83 19.91 5.90
CA TYR A 156 -24.70 19.04 5.58
C TYR A 156 -24.80 18.40 4.19
N HIS A 157 -25.81 18.78 3.40
CA HIS A 157 -26.06 18.25 2.05
C HIS A 157 -26.13 16.72 1.99
N LEU A 158 -26.68 16.11 3.03
CA LEU A 158 -26.80 14.66 3.16
C LEU A 158 -28.02 14.13 2.39
N SER A 159 -27.90 12.93 1.83
CA SER A 159 -29.09 12.22 1.33
C SER A 159 -30.04 11.86 2.48
N PRO A 160 -31.33 11.59 2.20
CA PRO A 160 -32.26 11.13 3.22
C PRO A 160 -31.77 9.89 3.98
N GLU A 161 -31.16 8.94 3.27
CA GLU A 161 -30.62 7.70 3.85
C GLU A 161 -29.45 7.97 4.78
N ALA A 162 -28.53 8.86 4.36
CA ALA A 162 -27.37 9.22 5.17
C ALA A 162 -27.77 10.02 6.41
N ALA A 163 -28.73 10.95 6.28
CA ALA A 163 -29.25 11.72 7.40
C ALA A 163 -30.00 10.84 8.43
N GLN A 164 -30.70 9.81 7.97
CA GLN A 164 -31.43 8.89 8.84
C GLN A 164 -30.50 8.12 9.78
N ALA A 165 -29.24 7.88 9.40
CA ALA A 165 -28.26 7.21 10.25
C ALA A 165 -27.90 8.00 11.53
N TYR A 166 -28.20 9.30 11.57
CA TYR A 166 -27.91 10.18 12.71
C TYR A 166 -29.08 10.34 13.69
N LEU A 167 -30.25 9.80 13.37
CA LEU A 167 -31.45 9.80 14.21
C LEU A 167 -31.63 8.42 14.85
#